data_AF-A0A845FTR4-F1
#
_entry.id   AF-A0A845FTR4-F1
#
_cell.length_a   1.000
_cell.length_b   1.000
_cell.length_c   1.000
_cell.angle_alpha   90.00
_cell.angle_beta   90.00
_cell.angle_gamma   90.00
#
_symmetry.space_group_name_H-M   'P 1'
#
loop_
_entity.id
_entity.type
_entity.pdbx_description
1 polymer ?
#
loop_
_entity_poly.entity_id
_entity_poly.type
_entity_poly.pdbx_seq_one_letter_code
_entity_poly.pdbx_strand_id
1 'polypeptide(L)' 'MAEWVMDEDDDFEVDDGLEEAQALPEVDEPLDARQKLRAQLQSEVEAFLSRGGVIQQIDSNVTGDPPQKPGNNYGSRPI' A
#
# COMPACT_ATOMS: atom_id res chain seq x y z
N MET A 1 5.21 49.41 -10.24
CA MET A 1 4.42 48.56 -11.15
C MET A 1 5.31 48.33 -12.36
N ALA A 2 5.78 47.11 -12.56
CA ALA A 2 6.54 46.74 -13.74
C ALA A 2 5.67 45.76 -14.54
N GLU A 3 5.34 46.20 -15.74
CA GLU A 3 4.56 45.54 -16.77
C GLU A 3 5.44 44.45 -17.38
N TRP A 4 5.03 43.18 -17.26
CA TRP A 4 5.75 42.07 -17.85
C TRP A 4 5.42 42.02 -19.35
N VAL A 5 6.41 42.39 -20.16
CA VAL A 5 6.43 42.16 -21.60
C VAL A 5 6.58 40.65 -21.82
N MET A 6 5.57 40.05 -22.45
CA MET A 6 5.69 38.72 -23.05
C MET A 6 6.50 38.92 -24.33
N ASP A 7 7.77 38.55 -24.32
CA ASP A 7 8.47 38.24 -25.56
C ASP A 7 7.92 36.88 -26.03
N GLU A 8 7.04 36.97 -27.02
CA GLU A 8 6.66 35.89 -27.93
C GLU A 8 7.94 35.43 -28.68
N ASP A 9 8.05 34.13 -29.01
CA ASP A 9 9.16 33.49 -29.73
C ASP A 9 10.28 32.84 -28.86
N ASP A 10 9.92 32.04 -27.85
CA ASP A 10 10.76 30.91 -27.42
C ASP A 10 10.11 29.62 -27.94
N ASP A 11 10.44 29.31 -29.20
CA ASP A 11 10.07 28.10 -29.93
C ASP A 11 10.79 26.90 -29.29
N PHE A 12 10.31 26.48 -28.12
CA PHE A 12 10.72 25.20 -27.54
C PHE A 12 10.12 24.09 -28.40
N GLU A 13 10.91 23.62 -29.38
CA GLU A 13 10.67 22.35 -30.04
C GLU A 13 10.75 21.24 -28.99
N VAL A 14 9.61 20.92 -28.41
CA VAL A 14 9.41 19.65 -27.70
C VAL A 14 9.48 18.57 -28.76
N ASP A 15 10.63 17.91 -28.85
CA ASP A 15 10.75 16.58 -29.43
C ASP A 15 9.91 15.63 -28.57
N ASP A 16 8.59 15.63 -28.80
CA ASP A 16 7.65 14.68 -28.22
C ASP A 16 7.80 13.35 -28.99
N GLY A 17 8.95 12.71 -28.76
CA GLY A 17 9.20 11.32 -29.15
C GLY A 17 8.33 10.34 -28.36
N LEU A 18 7.02 10.56 -28.35
CA LEU A 18 5.98 9.66 -27.85
C LEU A 18 5.45 8.81 -29.02
N GLU A 19 6.36 8.29 -29.84
CA GLU A 19 6.05 7.07 -30.59
C GLU A 19 6.03 5.91 -29.60
N GLU A 20 4.98 5.11 -29.70
CA GLU A 20 4.69 3.95 -28.87
C GLU A 20 4.13 4.27 -27.48
N ALA A 21 2.88 4.76 -27.49
CA ALA A 21 1.88 4.16 -26.61
C ALA A 21 1.77 2.65 -26.92
N GLN A 22 2.80 1.87 -26.56
CA GLN A 22 2.71 0.42 -26.48
C GLN A 22 1.50 0.16 -25.61
N ALA A 23 0.49 -0.44 -26.22
CA ALA A 23 -0.76 -0.80 -25.59
C ALA A 23 -0.48 -1.27 -24.15
N LEU A 24 -0.83 -0.42 -23.17
CA LEU A 24 -1.00 -0.89 -21.81
C LEU A 24 -1.89 -2.12 -21.97
N PRO A 25 -1.49 -3.32 -21.49
CA PRO A 25 -2.35 -4.48 -21.61
C PRO A 25 -3.68 -4.07 -20.97
N GLU A 26 -4.69 -3.95 -21.83
CA GLU A 26 -6.07 -3.71 -21.45
C GLU A 26 -6.37 -4.77 -20.38
N VAL A 27 -6.89 -4.31 -19.24
CA VAL A 27 -6.98 -5.10 -18.00
C VAL A 27 -8.08 -6.15 -18.12
N ASP A 28 -7.97 -7.03 -19.11
CA ASP A 28 -8.99 -8.03 -19.43
C ASP A 28 -8.65 -9.42 -18.87
N GLU A 29 -7.44 -9.63 -18.33
CA GLU A 29 -7.05 -10.94 -17.77
C GLU A 29 -7.01 -11.14 -16.23
N PRO A 30 -7.37 -10.22 -15.31
CA PRO A 30 -7.28 -10.56 -13.88
C PRO A 30 -8.64 -10.81 -13.18
N LEU A 31 -9.78 -10.85 -13.86
CA LEU A 31 -11.05 -11.14 -13.16
C LEU A 31 -11.12 -12.60 -12.72
N ASP A 32 -10.83 -13.54 -13.61
CA ASP A 32 -10.86 -14.98 -13.30
C ASP A 32 -9.78 -15.39 -12.30
N ALA A 33 -8.57 -14.81 -12.42
CA ALA A 33 -7.50 -15.04 -11.45
C ALA A 33 -7.88 -14.53 -10.05
N ARG A 34 -8.47 -13.34 -9.95
CA ARG A 34 -8.96 -12.77 -8.68
C ARG A 34 -10.16 -13.55 -8.13
N GLN A 35 -11.02 -14.08 -8.98
CA GLN A 35 -12.13 -14.94 -8.58
C GLN A 35 -11.62 -16.27 -8.00
N LYS A 36 -10.64 -16.91 -8.64
CA LYS A 36 -9.98 -18.12 -8.11
C LYS A 36 -9.35 -17.86 -6.74
N LEU A 37 -8.63 -16.75 -6.59
CA LEU A 37 -8.05 -16.35 -5.30
C LEU A 37 -9.13 -16.10 -4.24
N ARG A 38 -10.24 -15.43 -4.60
CA ARG A 38 -11.37 -15.21 -3.69
C ARG A 38 -12.02 -16.53 -3.27
N ALA A 39 -12.21 -17.47 -4.19
CA ALA A 39 -12.79 -18.78 -3.90
C ALA A 39 -11.91 -19.62 -2.96
N GLN A 40 -10.59 -19.62 -3.19
CA GLN A 40 -9.62 -20.27 -2.31
C GLN A 40 -9.68 -19.67 -0.90
N LEU A 41 -9.62 -18.35 -0.79
CA LEU A 41 -9.67 -17.64 0.49
C LEU A 41 -10.99 -17.92 1.23
N GLN A 42 -12.12 -17.95 0.52
CA GLN A 42 -13.41 -18.32 1.11
C GLN A 42 -13.41 -19.74 1.67
N SER A 43 -12.86 -20.71 0.93
CA SER A 43 -12.77 -22.10 1.40
C SER A 43 -11.90 -22.25 2.66
N GLU A 44 -10.80 -21.49 2.72
CA GLU A 44 -9.91 -21.48 3.88
C GLU A 44 -10.57 -20.84 5.10
N VAL A 45 -11.34 -19.76 4.91
CA VAL A 45 -12.12 -19.11 5.97
C VAL A 45 -13.19 -20.06 6.52
N GLU A 46 -13.95 -20.74 5.66
CA GLU A 46 -14.95 -21.73 6.09
C GLU A 46 -14.31 -22.90 6.86
N ALA A 47 -13.15 -23.36 6.40
CA ALA A 47 -12.37 -24.40 7.08
C ALA A 47 -11.82 -23.91 8.44
N PHE A 48 -11.46 -22.64 8.57
CA PHE A 48 -11.00 -22.05 9.83
C PHE A 48 -12.14 -21.92 10.84
N LEU A 49 -13.31 -21.45 10.40
CA LEU A 49 -14.50 -21.32 11.24
C LEU A 49 -15.03 -22.69 11.71
N SER A 50 -15.10 -23.67 10.81
CA SER A 50 -15.56 -25.03 11.14
C SER A 50 -14.63 -25.78 12.11
N ARG A 51 -13.33 -25.47 12.10
CA ARG A 51 -12.35 -26.00 13.07
C ARG A 51 -12.43 -25.32 14.44
N GLY A 52 -13.31 -24.33 14.62
CA GLY A 52 -13.49 -23.60 15.88
C GLY A 52 -12.60 -22.35 16.01
N GLY A 53 -12.02 -21.86 14.90
CA GLY A 53 -11.37 -20.56 14.86
C GLY A 53 -12.39 -19.42 14.97
N VAL A 54 -12.03 -18.35 15.69
CA VAL A 54 -12.88 -17.16 15.87
C VAL A 54 -12.21 -15.96 15.21
N ILE A 55 -12.96 -15.25 14.36
CA ILE A 55 -12.50 -13.99 13.78
C ILE A 55 -12.77 -12.88 14.79
N GLN A 56 -11.71 -12.23 15.25
CA GLN A 56 -11.81 -11.07 16.14
C GLN A 56 -11.71 -9.79 15.31
N GLN A 57 -12.70 -8.91 15.45
CA GLN A 57 -12.64 -7.57 14.87
C GLN A 57 -11.77 -6.70 15.76
N ILE A 58 -10.71 -6.14 15.19
CA ILE A 58 -9.78 -5.25 15.89
C ILE A 58 -10.02 -3.84 15.39
N ASP A 59 -10.27 -2.90 16.30
CA ASP A 59 -10.44 -1.48 15.97
C ASP A 59 -9.13 -0.89 15.45
N SER A 60 -9.22 0.08 14.53
CA SER A 60 -8.05 0.69 13.88
C SER A 60 -7.08 1.41 14.84
N ASN A 61 -7.46 1.61 16.10
CA ASN A 61 -6.65 2.26 17.13
C ASN A 61 -5.95 1.27 18.07
N VAL A 62 -6.09 -0.05 17.85
CA VAL A 62 -5.36 -1.06 18.62
C VAL A 62 -3.94 -1.15 18.08
N THR A 63 -3.08 -0.28 18.60
CA THR A 63 -1.64 -0.52 18.61
C THR A 63 -1.36 -1.42 19.81
N GLY A 64 -0.69 -2.57 19.62
CA GLY A 64 -0.30 -3.42 20.74
C GLY A 64 0.46 -2.63 21.80
N ASP A 65 0.51 -3.13 23.05
CA ASP A 65 1.22 -2.46 24.16
C ASP A 65 2.58 -1.97 23.64
N PRO A 66 2.78 -0.64 23.53
CA PRO A 66 3.96 -0.10 22.88
C PRO A 66 5.19 -0.63 23.61
N PRO A 67 6.30 -0.89 22.89
CA PRO A 67 7.50 -1.45 23.49
C PRO A 67 7.91 -0.60 24.69
N GLN A 68 7.75 -1.15 25.89
CA GLN A 68 8.06 -0.42 27.11
C GLN A 68 9.56 -0.25 27.23
N LYS A 69 9.97 0.93 27.69
CA LYS A 69 11.40 1.21 27.92
C LYS A 69 11.94 0.16 28.90
N PRO A 70 13.07 -0.50 28.57
CA PRO A 70 13.66 -1.46 29.49
C PRO A 70 13.99 -0.75 30.81
N GLY A 71 13.57 -1.34 31.94
CA GLY A 71 13.90 -0.83 33.26
C GLY A 71 15.41 -0.86 33.46
N ASN A 72 15.99 0.28 33.84
CA ASN A 72 17.42 0.34 34.17
C ASN A 72 17.64 -0.32 35.54
N ASN A 73 17.90 -1.62 35.55
CA ASN A 73 18.30 -2.37 36.74
C ASN A 73 19.82 -2.37 36.98
N TYR A 74 20.56 -1.58 36.19
CA TYR A 74 21.98 -1.39 36.38
C TYR A 74 22.23 -0.47 37.59
N GLY A 75 22.70 -1.05 38.69
CA GLY A 75 23.02 -0.33 39.94
C GLY A 75 22.24 -0.77 41.19
N SER A 76 21.31 -1.73 41.10
CA SER A 76 20.62 -2.27 42.30
C SER A 76 21.44 -3.30 43.07
N ARG A 77 22.63 -3.65 42.59
CA ARG A 77 23.62 -4.45 43.32
C ARG A 77 24.65 -3.49 43.91
N PRO A 78 24.78 -3.38 45.24
CA PRO A 78 25.88 -2.64 45.84
C PRO A 78 27.21 -3.27 45.39
N ILE A 79 28.17 -2.42 45.03
CA ILE A 79 29.55 -2.81 44.70
C ILE A 79 30.36 -3.08 45.96
#